data_AF-A0ABD1ZTY4-F1
#
_entry.id   AF-A0ABD1ZTY4-F1
#
_cell.length_a   1.000
_cell.length_b   1.000
_cell.length_c   1.000
_cell.angle_alpha   90.00
_cell.angle_beta   90.00
_cell.angle_gamma   90.00
#
_symmetry.space_group_name_H-M   'P 1'
#
loop_
_entity.id
_entity.type
_entity.pdbx_description
1 polymer ?
#
loop_
_entity_poly.entity_id
_entity_poly.type
_entity_poly.pdbx_seq_one_letter_code
_entity_poly.pdbx_strand_id
1 'polypeptide(L)'
;MWNSFLMKGKDLIVGMFFPKVPDVQISTLTFNKHPSKAGIYCEELKTLFDTSFNNAEQLKTIFEVSFGKDSHKTSCLILLHKYWRYDFLIPLNLLTCLKNWFPYARTSIWGGVVQKLSVCNMVYNSHVCKNNVECVVISISGTEMQTWPLCLDRWCDTEKKIEDKFKVFKDGVKFKKHSIGLMFTSDIRGSYLYNLESTIFKKFFPGVPLIEYFGNNAFGGELSEVTYERLEAVESVNTTAFMILTYN
;
A
#
# COMPACT_ATOMS: atom_id res chain seq x y z
N MET A 1 7.87 -10.04 -19.00
CA MET A 1 7.77 -11.49 -18.69
C MET A 1 7.71 -11.57 -17.17
N TRP A 2 6.54 -11.87 -16.63
CA TRP A 2 6.30 -11.85 -15.18
C TRP A 2 6.64 -13.23 -14.61
N ASN A 3 7.70 -13.31 -13.81
CA ASN A 3 8.02 -14.49 -13.04
C ASN A 3 7.81 -14.16 -11.55
N SER A 4 6.76 -14.71 -10.96
CA SER A 4 6.60 -14.78 -9.50
C SER A 4 6.51 -16.26 -9.11
N PHE A 5 7.52 -16.76 -8.41
CA PHE A 5 7.63 -18.07 -7.76
C PHE A 5 8.62 -17.84 -6.57
N LEU A 6 8.57 -18.47 -5.39
CA LEU A 6 7.87 -19.65 -4.85
C LEU A 6 7.97 -19.59 -3.31
N MET A 7 7.03 -20.20 -2.58
CA MET A 7 7.11 -20.45 -1.13
C MET A 7 8.00 -21.65 -0.77
N LYS A 8 8.92 -21.49 0.21
CA LYS A 8 9.07 -22.32 1.44
C LYS A 8 10.28 -21.87 2.28
N GLY A 9 10.05 -21.63 3.59
CA GLY A 9 11.07 -21.70 4.64
C GLY A 9 11.69 -20.38 5.10
N LYS A 10 11.35 -19.98 6.35
CA LYS A 10 11.94 -19.01 7.30
C LYS A 10 12.43 -17.61 6.86
N ASP A 11 12.69 -17.36 5.58
CA ASP A 11 12.99 -16.04 5.04
C ASP A 11 12.22 -15.85 3.72
N LEU A 12 10.94 -15.46 3.81
CA LEU A 12 10.14 -15.16 2.62
C LEU A 12 10.59 -13.80 2.07
N ILE A 13 11.34 -13.81 0.97
CA ILE A 13 11.60 -12.61 0.18
C ILE A 13 10.48 -12.50 -0.86
N VAL A 14 9.52 -11.61 -0.61
CA VAL A 14 8.53 -11.22 -1.61
C VAL A 14 9.09 -10.02 -2.37
N GLY A 15 9.21 -10.16 -3.69
CA GLY A 15 9.66 -9.10 -4.58
C GLY A 15 8.56 -8.69 -5.53
N MET A 16 8.36 -7.39 -5.69
CA MET A 16 7.50 -6.84 -6.73
C MET A 16 8.36 -6.09 -7.73
N PHE A 17 8.33 -6.52 -8.98
CA PHE A 17 9.01 -5.83 -10.07
C PHE A 17 7.97 -5.10 -10.90
N PHE A 18 8.05 -3.78 -10.96
CA PHE A 18 7.30 -3.02 -11.94
C PHE A 18 8.17 -2.84 -13.17
N PRO A 19 7.80 -3.43 -14.33
CA PRO A 19 8.49 -3.10 -15.57
C PRO A 19 8.33 -1.60 -15.83
N LYS A 20 9.23 -1.02 -16.61
CA LYS A 20 9.02 0.34 -17.11
C LYS A 20 7.82 0.32 -18.05
N VAL A 21 6.67 0.73 -17.53
CA VAL A 21 5.43 0.86 -18.29
C VAL A 21 5.33 2.31 -18.75
N PRO A 22 5.07 2.58 -20.05
CA PRO A 22 4.77 3.93 -20.52
C PRO A 22 3.65 4.54 -19.67
N ASP A 23 3.81 5.82 -19.32
CA ASP A 23 2.81 6.60 -18.59
C ASP A 23 2.45 6.12 -17.17
N VAL A 24 3.18 5.13 -16.62
CA VAL A 24 3.13 4.79 -15.19
C VAL A 24 4.36 5.36 -14.49
N GLN A 25 4.10 6.21 -13.50
CA GLN A 25 5.11 6.79 -12.63
C GLN A 25 5.06 6.10 -11.27
N ILE A 26 6.24 5.74 -10.77
CA ILE A 26 6.41 5.17 -9.43
C ILE A 26 7.35 6.09 -8.67
N SER A 27 6.92 6.54 -7.50
CA SER A 27 7.71 7.37 -6.59
C SER A 27 7.69 6.74 -5.21
N THR A 28 8.84 6.73 -4.55
CA THR A 28 8.97 6.22 -3.18
C THR A 28 9.31 7.37 -2.26
N LEU A 29 8.67 7.43 -1.10
CA LEU A 29 8.97 8.33 -0.01
C LEU A 29 9.20 7.51 1.26
N THR A 30 10.26 7.85 1.97
CA THR A 30 10.75 7.17 3.15
C THR A 30 10.76 8.17 4.30
N PHE A 31 10.09 7.83 5.38
CA PHE A 31 9.93 8.68 6.57
C PHE A 31 10.53 8.02 7.80
N ASN A 32 11.25 8.83 8.58
CA ASN A 32 11.82 8.46 9.88
C ASN A 32 11.66 9.60 10.87
N LYS A 33 11.37 9.30 12.13
CA LYS A 33 11.57 10.25 13.22
C LYS A 33 13.03 10.69 13.24
N HIS A 34 13.22 11.99 13.39
CA HIS A 34 14.56 12.54 13.50
C HIS A 34 15.12 12.23 14.90
N PRO A 35 16.35 11.70 15.02
CA PRO A 35 16.87 11.20 16.30
C PRO A 35 17.09 12.29 17.36
N SER A 36 17.35 13.53 16.92
CA SER A 36 17.72 14.64 17.81
C SER A 36 16.82 15.87 17.72
N LYS A 37 15.77 15.83 16.90
CA LYS A 37 14.84 16.95 16.72
C LYS A 37 13.43 16.39 16.67
N ALA A 38 12.47 17.09 17.27
CA ALA A 38 11.07 16.76 17.08
C ALA A 38 10.71 16.93 15.59
N GLY A 39 10.16 15.89 14.97
CA GLY A 39 9.75 15.92 13.58
C GLY A 39 9.97 14.61 12.83
N ILE A 40 9.56 14.62 11.56
CA ILE A 40 9.60 13.49 10.63
C ILE A 40 10.51 13.89 9.47
N TYR A 41 11.62 13.20 9.31
CA TYR A 41 12.55 13.40 8.21
C TYR A 41 12.15 12.56 7.01
N CYS A 42 12.04 13.20 5.84
CA CYS A 42 11.86 12.52 4.56
C CYS A 42 13.19 12.42 3.82
N GLU A 43 13.55 11.21 3.43
CA GLU A 43 14.86 10.94 2.84
C GLU A 43 15.02 11.45 1.41
N GLU A 44 13.99 11.33 0.60
CA GLU A 44 14.03 11.68 -0.82
C GLU A 44 14.01 13.21 -0.99
N LEU A 45 13.32 13.91 -0.08
CA LEU A 45 13.28 15.36 -0.04
C LEU A 45 14.44 16.01 0.73
N LYS A 46 15.14 15.25 1.57
CA LYS A 46 16.14 15.78 2.51
C LYS A 46 15.59 16.89 3.42
N THR A 47 14.32 16.76 3.79
CA THR A 47 13.56 17.78 4.53
C THR A 47 13.01 17.21 5.82
N LEU A 48 13.05 18.02 6.89
CA LEU A 48 12.42 17.74 8.17
C LEU A 48 11.05 18.40 8.23
N PHE A 49 10.02 17.60 8.47
CA PHE A 49 8.66 18.05 8.70
C PHE A 49 8.33 18.04 10.19
N ASP A 50 7.38 18.86 10.60
CA ASP A 50 6.73 18.68 11.89
C ASP A 50 5.91 17.37 11.90
N THR A 51 5.57 16.88 13.08
CA THR A 51 4.87 15.59 13.22
C THR A 51 3.49 15.57 12.59
N SER A 52 2.87 16.74 12.40
CA SER A 52 1.55 16.94 11.79
C SER A 52 1.60 17.20 10.28
N PHE A 53 2.80 17.32 9.69
CA PHE A 53 3.00 17.79 8.32
C PHE A 53 2.38 19.16 8.01
N ASN A 54 2.29 20.07 8.99
CA ASN A 54 1.78 21.43 8.73
C ASN A 54 2.74 22.23 7.84
N ASN A 55 4.04 21.99 7.93
CA ASN A 55 5.07 22.61 7.09
C ASN A 55 5.40 21.83 5.80
N ALA A 56 4.46 21.04 5.26
CA ALA A 56 4.72 20.05 4.23
C ALA A 56 4.37 20.47 2.78
N GLU A 57 4.53 21.74 2.42
CA GLU A 57 4.26 22.23 1.05
C GLU A 57 5.07 21.49 -0.02
N GLN A 58 6.33 21.13 0.27
CA GLN A 58 7.15 20.33 -0.66
C GLN A 58 6.55 18.93 -0.92
N LEU A 59 5.97 18.29 0.11
CA LEU A 59 5.29 17.00 -0.06
C LEU A 59 4.02 17.18 -0.89
N LYS A 60 3.25 18.24 -0.62
CA LYS A 60 2.06 18.56 -1.40
C LYS A 60 2.40 18.69 -2.89
N THR A 61 3.47 19.40 -3.26
CA THR A 61 3.91 19.53 -4.66
C THR A 61 4.23 18.17 -5.31
N ILE A 62 4.84 17.23 -4.58
CA ILE A 62 5.08 15.87 -5.12
C ILE A 62 3.75 15.19 -5.46
N PHE A 63 2.79 15.24 -4.54
CA PHE A 63 1.50 14.57 -4.73
C PHE A 63 0.60 15.29 -5.72
N GLU A 64 0.73 16.60 -5.89
CA GLU A 64 -0.08 17.39 -6.83
C GLU A 64 0.02 16.88 -8.27
N VAL A 65 1.18 16.35 -8.67
CA VAL A 65 1.39 15.73 -9.99
C VAL A 65 0.46 14.53 -10.25
N SER A 66 0.00 13.86 -9.20
CA SER A 66 -0.86 12.68 -9.30
C SER A 66 -2.29 12.92 -8.80
N PHE A 67 -2.46 13.75 -7.77
CA PHE A 67 -3.72 13.98 -7.05
C PHE A 67 -4.38 15.33 -7.38
N GLY A 68 -3.68 16.21 -8.10
CA GLY A 68 -4.20 17.53 -8.47
C GLY A 68 -5.48 17.43 -9.28
N LYS A 69 -6.36 18.42 -9.17
CA LYS A 69 -7.67 18.43 -9.85
C LYS A 69 -7.55 18.33 -11.38
N ASP A 70 -6.47 18.87 -11.92
CA ASP A 70 -6.17 18.85 -13.36
C ASP A 70 -5.33 17.62 -13.77
N SER A 71 -5.05 16.73 -12.83
CA SER A 71 -4.38 15.46 -13.12
C SER A 71 -5.30 14.55 -13.91
N HIS A 72 -4.88 14.16 -15.11
CA HIS A 72 -5.52 13.09 -15.87
C HIS A 72 -5.07 11.69 -15.41
N LYS A 73 -4.29 11.60 -14.31
CA LYS A 73 -3.77 10.33 -13.79
C LYS A 73 -4.67 9.79 -12.69
N THR A 74 -4.85 8.48 -12.69
CA THR A 74 -5.29 7.74 -11.50
C THR A 74 -4.06 7.43 -10.65
N SER A 75 -4.21 7.41 -9.32
CA SER A 75 -3.14 7.06 -8.40
C SER A 75 -3.57 6.05 -7.34
N CYS A 76 -2.60 5.28 -6.86
CA CYS A 76 -2.70 4.52 -5.62
C CYS A 76 -1.47 4.71 -4.75
N LEU A 77 -1.64 4.45 -3.46
CA LEU A 77 -0.56 4.43 -2.49
C LEU A 77 -0.43 3.02 -1.92
N ILE A 78 0.78 2.50 -1.96
CA ILE A 78 1.21 1.39 -1.12
C ILE A 78 1.87 1.99 0.11
N LEU A 79 1.32 1.73 1.28
CA LEU A 79 1.80 2.27 2.55
C LEU A 79 2.20 1.13 3.47
N LEU A 80 3.46 1.12 3.86
CA LEU A 80 4.00 0.17 4.82
C LEU A 80 4.60 0.95 5.98
N HIS A 81 4.25 0.60 7.21
CA HIS A 81 4.89 1.19 8.37
C HIS A 81 5.30 0.14 9.40
N LYS A 82 6.28 0.50 10.22
CA LYS A 82 6.82 -0.37 11.25
C LYS A 82 5.84 -0.49 12.41
N TYR A 83 5.83 -1.67 13.04
CA TYR A 83 5.12 -1.92 14.28
C TYR A 83 5.88 -1.31 15.48
N TRP A 84 5.51 -0.11 15.88
CA TRP A 84 5.93 0.50 17.14
C TRP A 84 4.84 1.40 17.71
N ARG A 85 4.85 1.60 19.05
CA ARG A 85 3.92 2.52 19.71
C ARG A 85 4.05 3.91 19.05
N TYR A 86 2.96 4.37 18.45
CA TYR A 86 2.80 5.67 17.77
C TYR A 86 3.38 5.80 16.35
N ASP A 87 3.94 4.76 15.74
CA ASP A 87 4.45 4.85 14.35
C ASP A 87 3.32 5.01 13.33
N PHE A 88 2.09 4.61 13.68
CA PHE A 88 0.89 4.84 12.86
C PHE A 88 0.56 6.34 12.67
N LEU A 89 1.11 7.23 13.51
CA LEU A 89 0.86 8.67 13.39
C LEU A 89 1.46 9.25 12.09
N ILE A 90 2.60 8.75 11.63
CA ILE A 90 3.23 9.20 10.39
C ILE A 90 2.29 8.96 9.20
N PRO A 91 1.86 7.71 8.92
CA PRO A 91 0.94 7.48 7.82
C PRO A 91 -0.43 8.12 8.05
N LEU A 92 -0.93 8.18 9.29
CA LEU A 92 -2.22 8.81 9.58
C LEU A 92 -2.18 10.30 9.19
N ASN A 93 -1.22 11.05 9.73
CA ASN A 93 -1.10 12.48 9.48
C ASN A 93 -0.86 12.76 8.00
N LEU A 94 -0.05 11.93 7.32
CA LEU A 94 0.15 12.05 5.88
C LEU A 94 -1.17 11.86 5.11
N LEU A 95 -1.93 10.81 5.40
CA LEU A 95 -3.21 10.54 4.73
C LEU A 95 -4.25 11.63 5.02
N THR A 96 -4.29 12.15 6.25
CA THR A 96 -5.13 13.30 6.63
C THR A 96 -4.75 14.55 5.82
N CYS A 97 -3.45 14.86 5.72
CA CYS A 97 -2.95 15.95 4.90
C CYS A 97 -3.31 15.78 3.43
N LEU A 98 -3.14 14.58 2.86
CA LEU A 98 -3.50 14.30 1.46
C LEU A 98 -4.99 14.54 1.19
N LYS A 99 -5.87 14.11 2.09
CA LYS A 99 -7.30 14.36 1.96
C LYS A 99 -7.63 15.85 2.05
N ASN A 100 -6.95 16.59 2.93
CA ASN A 100 -7.16 18.03 3.07
C ASN A 100 -6.62 18.81 1.85
N TRP A 101 -5.46 18.42 1.32
CA TRP A 101 -4.86 19.05 0.14
C TRP A 101 -5.62 18.71 -1.15
N PHE A 102 -6.15 17.48 -1.25
CA PHE A 102 -6.80 16.96 -2.44
C PHE A 102 -8.16 16.30 -2.12
N PRO A 103 -9.17 17.08 -1.66
CA PRO A 103 -10.42 16.55 -1.14
C PRO A 103 -11.28 15.81 -2.17
N TYR A 104 -11.01 16.01 -3.45
CA TYR A 104 -11.71 15.34 -4.55
C TYR A 104 -10.92 14.19 -5.19
N ALA A 105 -9.68 13.96 -4.75
CA ALA A 105 -8.87 12.89 -5.29
C ALA A 105 -9.41 11.53 -4.83
N ARG A 106 -9.74 10.68 -5.81
CA ARG A 106 -10.08 9.29 -5.56
C ARG A 106 -8.83 8.45 -5.68
N THR A 107 -8.29 8.01 -4.57
CA THR A 107 -7.07 7.22 -4.52
C THR A 107 -7.27 5.99 -3.68
N SER A 108 -6.80 4.85 -4.21
CA SER A 108 -6.77 3.59 -3.46
C SER A 108 -5.52 3.54 -2.59
N ILE A 109 -5.72 3.14 -1.34
CA ILE A 109 -4.67 2.86 -0.36
C ILE A 109 -4.62 1.36 -0.15
N TRP A 110 -3.42 0.82 -0.06
CA TRP A 110 -3.17 -0.57 0.27
C TRP A 110 -1.90 -0.68 1.11
N GLY A 111 -1.88 -1.61 2.05
CA GLY A 111 -0.67 -2.01 2.73
C GLY A 111 -0.94 -2.49 4.13
N GLY A 112 -0.02 -2.20 5.03
CA GLY A 112 -0.07 -2.80 6.35
C GLY A 112 1.10 -2.45 7.24
N VAL A 113 1.06 -3.06 8.42
CA VAL A 113 2.05 -2.92 9.47
C VAL A 113 2.98 -4.10 9.40
N VAL A 114 4.29 -3.85 9.39
CA VAL A 114 5.31 -4.90 9.36
C VAL A 114 6.26 -4.76 10.55
N GLN A 115 6.96 -5.83 10.90
CA GLN A 115 7.87 -5.82 12.05
C GLN A 115 9.10 -4.94 11.83
N LYS A 116 9.66 -4.95 10.61
CA LYS A 116 10.85 -4.20 10.22
C LYS A 116 10.72 -3.74 8.78
N LEU A 117 11.18 -2.53 8.51
CA LEU A 117 11.31 -1.98 7.16
C LEU A 117 12.75 -1.57 6.90
N SER A 118 13.23 -1.92 5.72
CA SER A 118 14.49 -1.44 5.17
C SER A 118 14.25 -1.00 3.74
N VAL A 119 14.90 0.10 3.33
CA VAL A 119 14.87 0.59 1.95
C VAL A 119 16.28 0.52 1.41
N CYS A 120 16.45 -0.19 0.30
CA CYS A 120 17.73 -0.37 -0.36
C CYS A 120 17.72 0.36 -1.71
N ASN A 121 18.68 1.25 -1.90
CA ASN A 121 18.93 1.91 -3.17
C ASN A 121 20.17 1.32 -3.82
N MET A 122 20.06 1.01 -5.10
CA MET A 122 21.19 0.62 -5.95
C MET A 122 21.62 1.85 -6.75
N VAL A 123 22.80 2.39 -6.46
CA VAL A 123 23.35 3.57 -7.16
C VAL A 123 24.74 3.21 -7.64
N TYR A 124 24.97 3.21 -8.96
CA TYR A 124 26.27 2.90 -9.58
C TYR A 124 26.94 1.61 -9.05
N ASN A 125 26.21 0.50 -8.97
CA ASN A 125 26.67 -0.79 -8.40
C ASN A 125 27.02 -0.78 -6.90
N SER A 126 26.75 0.32 -6.18
CA SER A 126 26.80 0.35 -4.73
C SER A 126 25.42 0.06 -4.15
N HIS A 127 25.38 -0.82 -3.14
CA HIS A 127 24.18 -1.16 -2.40
C HIS A 127 24.14 -0.36 -1.11
N VAL A 128 23.27 0.65 -1.04
CA VAL A 128 23.04 1.42 0.18
C VAL A 128 21.68 1.04 0.74
N CYS A 129 21.68 0.22 1.79
CA CYS A 129 20.48 -0.16 2.51
C CYS A 129 20.35 0.68 3.79
N LYS A 130 19.23 1.39 3.90
CA LYS A 130 18.81 2.02 5.15
C LYS A 130 17.95 1.03 5.91
N ASN A 131 18.49 0.60 7.04
CA ASN A 131 17.77 -0.27 7.96
C ASN A 131 16.94 0.58 8.94
N ASN A 132 15.80 0.03 9.37
CA ASN A 132 14.89 0.62 10.35
C ASN A 132 14.17 1.89 9.87
N VAL A 133 13.58 1.82 8.68
CA VAL A 133 12.63 2.84 8.24
C VAL A 133 11.34 2.77 9.08
N GLU A 134 10.76 3.90 9.46
CA GLU A 134 9.48 3.91 10.18
C GLU A 134 8.26 3.81 9.25
N CYS A 135 8.27 4.51 8.12
CA CYS A 135 7.19 4.46 7.13
C CYS A 135 7.73 4.58 5.70
N VAL A 136 7.22 3.75 4.80
CA VAL A 136 7.47 3.80 3.36
C VAL A 136 6.14 4.02 2.65
N VAL A 137 6.12 4.98 1.73
CA VAL A 137 5.01 5.26 0.85
C VAL A 137 5.50 5.09 -0.59
N ILE A 138 4.88 4.18 -1.33
CA ILE A 138 5.10 4.04 -2.76
C ILE A 138 3.85 4.57 -3.44
N SER A 139 3.99 5.71 -4.13
CA SER A 139 2.96 6.27 -4.98
C SER A 139 3.13 5.73 -6.40
N ILE A 140 2.04 5.17 -6.93
CA ILE A 140 1.96 4.72 -8.31
C ILE A 140 0.88 5.57 -8.97
N SER A 141 1.17 6.15 -10.13
CA SER A 141 0.18 6.91 -10.90
C SER A 141 0.32 6.70 -12.39
N GLY A 142 -0.79 6.81 -13.12
CA GLY A 142 -0.77 6.74 -14.57
C GLY A 142 -2.09 7.18 -15.21
N THR A 143 -2.02 7.66 -16.44
CA THR A 143 -3.17 8.22 -17.19
C THR A 143 -4.23 7.18 -17.48
N GLU A 144 -3.80 5.99 -17.87
CA GLU A 144 -4.67 4.85 -18.17
C GLU A 144 -4.69 3.82 -17.04
N MET A 145 -4.17 4.15 -15.87
CA MET A 145 -4.18 3.25 -14.73
C MET A 145 -5.56 3.23 -14.07
N GLN A 146 -5.97 2.09 -13.53
CA GLN A 146 -7.14 1.98 -12.65
C GLN A 146 -6.81 1.11 -11.45
N THR A 147 -7.44 1.41 -10.32
CA THR A 147 -7.22 0.68 -9.07
C THR A 147 -8.52 0.32 -8.38
N TRP A 148 -8.53 -0.87 -7.78
CA TRP A 148 -9.70 -1.45 -7.15
C TRP A 148 -9.28 -2.04 -5.80
N PRO A 149 -9.56 -1.35 -4.68
CA PRO A 149 -9.26 -1.87 -3.36
C PRO A 149 -10.43 -2.71 -2.84
N LEU A 150 -10.12 -3.76 -2.08
CA LEU A 150 -11.09 -4.56 -1.34
C LEU A 150 -10.50 -4.87 0.04
N CYS A 151 -11.24 -4.61 1.10
CA CYS A 151 -10.82 -5.01 2.44
C CYS A 151 -11.80 -6.07 2.97
N LEU A 152 -11.26 -7.21 3.39
CA LEU A 152 -11.96 -8.24 4.14
C LEU A 152 -11.69 -7.99 5.61
N ASP A 153 -12.75 -7.78 6.39
CA ASP A 153 -12.66 -7.52 7.82
C ASP A 153 -12.84 -8.80 8.65
N ARG A 154 -12.82 -8.63 9.98
CA ARG A 154 -12.93 -9.72 10.93
C ARG A 154 -14.23 -10.51 10.83
N TRP A 155 -15.28 -9.91 10.26
CA TRP A 155 -16.59 -10.55 10.12
C TRP A 155 -16.71 -11.35 8.82
N CYS A 156 -15.76 -11.20 7.89
CA CYS A 156 -15.67 -11.95 6.65
C CYS A 156 -14.92 -13.27 6.82
N ASP A 157 -15.30 -14.08 7.80
CA ASP A 157 -14.53 -15.23 8.32
C ASP A 157 -14.93 -16.60 7.77
N THR A 158 -15.84 -16.66 6.80
CA THR A 158 -16.28 -17.91 6.16
C THR A 158 -16.07 -17.86 4.65
N GLU A 159 -15.85 -19.02 4.04
CA GLU A 159 -15.68 -19.16 2.58
C GLU A 159 -16.80 -18.45 1.82
N LYS A 160 -18.07 -18.72 2.19
CA LYS A 160 -19.23 -18.09 1.56
C LYS A 160 -19.18 -16.55 1.63
N LYS A 161 -18.88 -15.98 2.80
CA LYS A 161 -18.81 -14.52 2.94
C LYS A 161 -17.68 -13.93 2.10
N ILE A 162 -16.53 -14.61 2.05
CA ILE A 162 -15.37 -14.20 1.24
C ILE A 162 -15.74 -14.26 -0.25
N GLU A 163 -16.35 -15.35 -0.71
CA GLU A 163 -16.80 -15.50 -2.09
C GLU A 163 -17.84 -14.44 -2.48
N ASP A 164 -18.81 -14.15 -1.61
CA ASP A 164 -19.81 -13.10 -1.85
C ASP A 164 -19.15 -11.72 -2.03
N LYS A 165 -18.15 -11.39 -1.20
CA LYS A 165 -17.36 -10.16 -1.36
C LYS A 165 -16.57 -10.14 -2.66
N PHE A 166 -15.92 -11.25 -3.02
CA PHE A 166 -15.16 -11.35 -4.27
C PHE A 166 -16.04 -11.31 -5.51
N LYS A 167 -17.27 -11.83 -5.44
CA LYS A 167 -18.25 -11.74 -6.52
C LYS A 167 -18.61 -10.29 -6.82
N VAL A 168 -19.01 -9.54 -5.79
CA VAL A 168 -19.32 -8.10 -5.92
C VAL A 168 -18.10 -7.31 -6.40
N PHE A 169 -16.92 -7.64 -5.85
CA PHE A 169 -15.67 -6.99 -6.24
C PHE A 169 -15.34 -7.22 -7.71
N LYS A 170 -15.44 -8.47 -8.20
CA LYS A 170 -15.19 -8.83 -9.59
C LYS A 170 -16.08 -8.06 -10.57
N ASP A 171 -17.34 -7.85 -10.22
CA ASP A 171 -18.29 -7.14 -11.09
C ASP A 171 -17.91 -5.67 -11.29
N GLY A 172 -17.14 -5.08 -10.36
CA GLY A 172 -16.63 -3.71 -10.48
C GLY A 172 -15.32 -3.59 -11.26
N VAL A 173 -14.48 -4.63 -11.26
CA VAL A 173 -13.11 -4.54 -11.81
C VAL A 173 -13.12 -4.52 -13.34
N LYS A 174 -12.53 -3.46 -13.90
CA LYS A 174 -12.29 -3.34 -15.34
C LYS A 174 -10.85 -3.67 -15.67
N PHE A 175 -10.66 -4.79 -16.36
CA PHE A 175 -9.33 -5.25 -16.77
C PHE A 175 -8.81 -4.48 -17.98
N LYS A 176 -7.50 -4.27 -17.97
CA LYS A 176 -6.71 -3.74 -19.08
C LYS A 176 -5.67 -4.77 -19.52
N LYS A 177 -4.83 -4.43 -20.48
CA LYS A 177 -3.83 -5.36 -21.04
C LYS A 177 -2.92 -5.97 -19.96
N HIS A 178 -2.58 -5.18 -18.96
CA HIS A 178 -1.77 -5.59 -17.83
C HIS A 178 -2.54 -5.40 -16.52
N SER A 179 -2.38 -6.34 -15.61
CA SER A 179 -3.05 -6.30 -14.30
C SER A 179 -2.21 -7.03 -13.27
N ILE A 180 -2.25 -6.56 -12.03
CA ILE A 180 -1.60 -7.19 -10.89
C ILE A 180 -2.47 -7.05 -9.65
N GLY A 181 -2.59 -8.15 -8.90
CA GLY A 181 -3.26 -8.20 -7.62
C GLY A 181 -2.22 -8.10 -6.50
N LEU A 182 -2.56 -7.34 -5.46
CA LEU A 182 -1.81 -7.23 -4.22
C LEU A 182 -2.71 -7.72 -3.09
N MET A 183 -2.17 -8.52 -2.18
CA MET A 183 -2.83 -9.04 -0.99
C MET A 183 -1.92 -8.80 0.21
N PHE A 184 -2.42 -8.10 1.22
CA PHE A 184 -1.76 -7.94 2.51
C PHE A 184 -2.66 -8.53 3.58
N THR A 185 -2.16 -9.51 4.32
CA THR A 185 -2.94 -10.21 5.35
C THR A 185 -2.34 -9.97 6.73
N SER A 186 -3.19 -9.70 7.72
CA SER A 186 -2.71 -9.61 9.09
C SER A 186 -2.32 -10.97 9.65
N ASP A 187 -1.29 -11.04 10.49
CA ASP A 187 -0.80 -12.29 11.07
C ASP A 187 -1.89 -13.00 11.89
N ILE A 188 -2.78 -12.22 12.53
CA ILE A 188 -3.91 -12.74 13.32
C ILE A 188 -5.04 -13.29 12.45
N ARG A 189 -5.11 -12.92 11.16
CA ARG A 189 -6.06 -13.50 10.19
C ARG A 189 -5.92 -15.02 10.11
N GLY A 190 -4.72 -15.52 10.37
CA GLY A 190 -4.40 -16.94 10.43
C GLY A 190 -4.20 -17.56 9.05
N SER A 191 -3.41 -18.63 9.02
CA SER A 191 -2.99 -19.30 7.79
C SER A 191 -4.15 -19.92 7.00
N TYR A 192 -5.21 -20.37 7.69
CA TYR A 192 -6.40 -20.92 7.03
C TYR A 192 -7.09 -19.87 6.14
N LEU A 193 -7.42 -18.70 6.69
CA LEU A 193 -8.10 -17.65 5.95
C LEU A 193 -7.19 -17.04 4.88
N TYR A 194 -5.89 -16.86 5.17
CA TYR A 194 -4.90 -16.46 4.18
C TYR A 194 -4.94 -17.36 2.93
N ASN A 195 -4.82 -18.69 3.11
CA ASN A 195 -4.80 -19.62 1.97
C ASN A 195 -6.15 -19.65 1.23
N LEU A 196 -7.25 -19.58 1.98
CA LEU A 196 -8.60 -19.55 1.42
C LEU A 196 -8.85 -18.30 0.57
N GLU A 197 -8.53 -17.12 1.10
CA GLU A 197 -8.69 -15.84 0.40
C GLU A 197 -7.81 -15.75 -0.85
N SER A 198 -6.56 -16.23 -0.77
CA SER A 198 -5.67 -16.35 -1.92
C SER A 198 -6.23 -17.28 -3.00
N THR A 199 -6.78 -18.43 -2.59
CA THR A 199 -7.41 -19.39 -3.50
C THR A 199 -8.65 -18.81 -4.16
N ILE A 200 -9.50 -18.13 -3.40
CA ILE A 200 -10.71 -17.47 -3.91
C ILE A 200 -10.31 -16.34 -4.87
N PHE A 201 -9.31 -15.51 -4.54
CA PHE A 201 -8.81 -14.50 -5.47
C PHE A 201 -8.43 -15.13 -6.81
N LYS A 202 -7.62 -16.19 -6.79
CA LYS A 202 -7.15 -16.90 -8.00
C LYS A 202 -8.31 -17.55 -8.77
N LYS A 203 -9.37 -18.00 -8.08
CA LYS A 203 -10.61 -18.49 -8.71
C LYS A 203 -11.38 -17.39 -9.44
N PHE A 204 -11.52 -16.20 -8.84
CA PHE A 204 -12.24 -15.09 -9.45
C PHE A 204 -11.43 -14.37 -10.53
N PHE A 205 -10.10 -14.36 -10.41
CA PHE A 205 -9.15 -13.64 -11.28
C PHE A 205 -7.99 -14.53 -11.78
N PRO A 206 -8.25 -15.62 -12.52
CA PRO A 206 -7.24 -16.62 -12.86
C PRO A 206 -6.08 -16.12 -13.75
N GLY A 207 -6.25 -14.99 -14.45
CA GLY A 207 -5.22 -14.37 -15.28
C GLY A 207 -4.44 -13.24 -14.60
N VAL A 208 -4.74 -12.92 -13.34
CA VAL A 208 -4.12 -11.81 -12.62
C VAL A 208 -3.08 -12.37 -11.64
N PRO A 209 -1.78 -12.07 -11.81
CA PRO A 209 -0.77 -12.47 -10.83
C PRO A 209 -1.07 -11.81 -9.48
N LEU A 210 -1.01 -12.58 -8.40
CA LEU A 210 -1.23 -12.12 -7.04
C LEU A 210 0.10 -12.06 -6.29
N ILE A 211 0.42 -10.90 -5.74
CA ILE A 211 1.52 -10.73 -4.80
C ILE A 211 0.96 -10.74 -3.38
N GLU A 212 1.46 -11.66 -2.57
CA GLU A 212 0.94 -11.95 -1.24
C GLU A 212 1.97 -11.49 -0.19
N TYR A 213 1.53 -10.65 0.74
CA TYR A 213 2.30 -10.13 1.88
C TYR A 213 1.56 -10.42 3.18
N PHE A 214 2.32 -10.51 4.26
CA PHE A 214 1.79 -10.64 5.61
C PHE A 214 2.51 -9.69 6.57
N GLY A 215 1.83 -9.33 7.65
CA GLY A 215 2.37 -8.50 8.72
C GLY A 215 1.40 -8.33 9.87
N ASN A 216 1.73 -7.48 10.83
CA ASN A 216 0.98 -7.34 12.08
C ASN A 216 -0.47 -6.86 11.87
N ASN A 217 -0.74 -6.02 10.88
CA ASN A 217 -2.07 -5.51 10.57
C ASN A 217 -2.16 -5.19 9.07
N ALA A 218 -3.35 -5.32 8.47
CA ALA A 218 -3.60 -5.00 7.08
C ALA A 218 -4.61 -3.85 6.97
N PHE A 219 -4.41 -2.96 6.00
CA PHE A 219 -5.40 -1.94 5.71
C PHE A 219 -5.44 -1.63 4.22
N GLY A 220 -6.62 -1.27 3.74
CA GLY A 220 -6.82 -0.86 2.38
C GLY A 220 -8.24 -0.36 2.15
N GLY A 221 -8.41 0.39 1.08
CA GLY A 221 -9.66 1.06 0.77
C GLY A 221 -9.42 2.32 -0.05
N GLU A 222 -10.46 3.13 -0.20
CA GLU A 222 -10.31 4.49 -0.72
C GLU A 222 -9.74 5.42 0.38
N LEU A 223 -9.06 6.48 -0.03
CA LEU A 223 -8.63 7.57 0.86
C LEU A 223 -9.85 8.20 1.54
N SER A 224 -10.19 7.72 2.74
CA SER A 224 -11.43 7.99 3.44
C SER A 224 -11.26 7.71 4.93
N GLU A 225 -12.21 8.20 5.74
CA GLU A 225 -12.21 7.99 7.20
C GLU A 225 -12.17 6.51 7.59
N VAL A 226 -12.87 5.65 6.83
CA VAL A 226 -12.89 4.20 7.07
C VAL A 226 -11.48 3.59 6.98
N THR A 227 -10.63 4.10 6.09
CA THR A 227 -9.24 3.65 5.97
C THR A 227 -8.40 4.17 7.14
N TYR A 228 -8.70 5.35 7.68
CA TYR A 228 -8.00 5.94 8.83
C TYR A 228 -8.30 5.17 10.11
N GLU A 229 -9.56 4.83 10.35
CA GLU A 229 -9.98 4.01 11.48
C GLU A 229 -9.27 2.65 11.51
N ARG A 230 -9.05 2.04 10.32
CA ARG A 230 -8.31 0.77 10.19
C ARG A 230 -6.82 0.91 10.46
N LEU A 231 -6.24 2.06 10.09
CA LEU A 231 -4.83 2.39 10.36
C LEU A 231 -4.60 2.66 11.86
N GLU A 232 -5.55 3.37 12.49
CA GLU A 232 -5.52 3.71 13.92
C GLU A 232 -5.77 2.52 14.83
N ALA A 233 -6.38 1.45 14.33
CA ALA A 233 -6.67 0.26 15.10
C ALA A 233 -5.37 -0.31 15.70
N VAL A 234 -5.14 0.02 16.98
CA VAL A 234 -3.94 -0.31 17.76
C VAL A 234 -3.80 -1.81 17.97
N GLU A 235 -4.93 -2.53 17.94
CA GLU A 235 -4.97 -3.98 17.98
C GLU A 235 -4.93 -4.53 16.55
N SER A 236 -4.07 -5.53 16.31
CA SER A 236 -4.00 -6.30 15.07
C SER A 236 -5.39 -6.73 14.62
N VAL A 237 -5.95 -6.02 13.64
CA VAL A 237 -7.28 -6.30 13.15
C VAL A 237 -7.19 -7.53 12.27
N ASN A 238 -8.04 -8.51 12.54
CA ASN A 238 -8.20 -9.73 11.74
C ASN A 238 -8.73 -9.33 10.33
N THR A 239 -7.84 -8.94 9.42
CA THR A 239 -8.15 -8.29 8.14
C THR A 239 -7.21 -8.75 7.04
N THR A 240 -7.71 -8.69 5.81
CA THR A 240 -6.91 -8.79 4.59
C THR A 240 -7.28 -7.66 3.65
N ALA A 241 -6.27 -6.94 3.16
CA ALA A 241 -6.42 -5.90 2.17
C ALA A 241 -5.97 -6.40 0.79
N PHE A 242 -6.85 -6.29 -0.19
CA PHE A 242 -6.60 -6.52 -1.59
C PHE A 242 -6.56 -5.21 -2.36
N MET A 243 -5.74 -5.15 -3.41
CA MET A 243 -5.81 -4.12 -4.43
C MET A 243 -5.50 -4.73 -5.80
N ILE A 244 -6.36 -4.49 -6.79
CA ILE A 244 -6.04 -4.78 -8.19
C ILE A 244 -5.66 -3.48 -8.88
N LEU A 245 -4.49 -3.49 -9.52
CA LEU A 245 -3.99 -2.44 -10.38
C LEU A 245 -4.11 -2.91 -11.83
N THR A 246 -4.75 -2.12 -12.70
CA THR A 246 -4.85 -2.41 -14.14
C THR A 246 -4.32 -1.25 -14.97
N TYR A 247 -3.60 -1.54 -16.06
CA TYR A 247 -2.98 -0.56 -16.96
C TYR A 247 -2.73 -1.18 -18.35
N ASN A 248 -2.38 -0.38 -19.35
CA ASN A 248 -2.16 -0.82 -20.73
C ASN A 248 -0.71 -1.21 -21.03
#